data_AF-A0A2V9ZFA6-F1
#
_entry.id   AF-A0A2V9ZFA6-F1
#
_cell.length_a   1.000
_cell.length_b   1.000
_cell.length_c   1.000
_cell.angle_alpha   90.00
_cell.angle_beta   90.00
_cell.angle_gamma   90.00
#
_symmetry.space_group_name_H-M   'P 1'
#
loop_
_entity.id
_entity.type
_entity.pdbx_description
1 polymer ?
#
loop_
_entity_poly.entity_id
_entity_poly.type
_entity_poly.pdbx_seq_one_letter_code
_entity_poly.pdbx_strand_id
1 'polypeptide(L)' 'VVFTVEGPTPPARDPWGNTRLGLSATTKINRKDFGLTWNSTLETGGILVGDDVTITLDVQFVKA' A
#
# COMPACT_ATOMS: atom_id res chain seq x y z
N VAL A 1 5.91 6.45 9.62
CA VAL A 1 4.98 6.11 8.53
C VAL A 1 5.25 7.04 7.37
N VAL A 2 5.65 6.51 6.21
CA VAL A 2 5.77 7.29 4.98
C VAL A 2 4.52 7.02 4.16
N PHE A 3 3.86 8.07 3.70
CA PHE A 3 2.66 7.98 2.87
C PHE A 3 2.90 8.76 1.59
N THR A 4 2.88 8.06 0.46
CA THR A 4 3.10 8.63 -0.86
C THR A 4 1.87 8.33 -1.70
N VAL A 5 1.21 9.36 -2.22
CA VAL A 5 0.07 9.21 -3.12
C VAL A 5 0.44 9.81 -4.47
N GLU A 6 0.12 9.07 -5.52
CA GLU A 6 0.38 9.45 -6.89
C GLU A 6 -0.92 9.35 -7.69
N GLY A 7 -1.36 10.49 -8.21
CA GLY A 7 -2.70 10.67 -8.79
C GLY A 7 -3.61 11.56 -7.94
N PRO A 8 -4.90 11.68 -8.29
CA PRO A 8 -5.58 10.88 -9.30
C PRO A 8 -5.22 11.28 -10.74
N THR A 9 -5.21 10.30 -11.65
CA THR A 9 -5.01 10.57 -13.08
C THR A 9 -6.16 11.42 -13.63
N PRO A 10 -5.92 12.20 -14.69
CA PRO A 10 -7.00 12.88 -15.39
C PRO A 10 -8.09 11.89 -15.84
N PRO A 11 -9.37 12.28 -15.79
CA PRO A 11 -10.46 11.40 -16.18
C PRO A 11 -10.30 10.92 -17.62
N ALA A 12 -10.09 9.62 -17.82
CA ALA A 12 -9.96 9.01 -19.12
C ALA A 12 -11.32 8.44 -19.56
N ARG A 13 -11.75 8.75 -20.79
CA ARG A 13 -12.90 8.08 -21.40
C ARG A 13 -12.46 6.75 -21.96
N ASP A 14 -13.10 5.68 -21.51
CA ASP A 14 -12.94 4.37 -22.13
C ASP A 14 -13.76 4.27 -23.43
N PRO A 15 -13.47 3.30 -24.31
CA PRO A 15 -14.21 3.10 -25.57
C PRO A 15 -15.71 2.84 -25.39
N TRP A 16 -16.15 2.55 -24.16
CA TRP A 16 -17.54 2.29 -23.79
C TRP A 16 -18.26 3.52 -23.21
N GLY A 17 -17.60 4.68 -23.20
CA GLY A 17 -18.20 5.95 -22.79
C GLY A 17 -18.13 6.25 -21.29
N ASN A 18 -17.56 5.35 -20.48
CA ASN A 18 -17.38 5.53 -19.06
C ASN A 18 -16.14 6.38 -18.77
N THR A 19 -16.24 7.19 -17.72
CA THR A 19 -15.10 7.95 -17.21
C THR A 19 -14.37 7.13 -16.16
N ARG A 20 -13.06 6.94 -16.36
CA ARG A 20 -12.17 6.20 -15.45
C ARG A 20 -11.15 7.12 -14.80
N LEU A 21 -10.81 6.83 -13.56
CA LEU A 21 -9.81 7.54 -12.76
C LEU A 21 -8.91 6.50 -12.10
N GLY A 22 -7.60 6.69 -12.16
CA GLY A 22 -6.61 5.85 -11.47
C GLY A 22 -5.99 6.60 -10.31
N LEU A 23 -5.71 5.91 -9.21
CA LEU A 23 -4.93 6.42 -8.09
C LEU A 23 -4.02 5.32 -7.58
N SER A 24 -2.77 5.68 -7.31
CA SER A 24 -1.80 4.81 -6.67
C SER A 24 -1.41 5.42 -5.32
N ALA A 25 -1.35 4.61 -4.28
CA ALA A 25 -0.93 5.03 -2.95
C ALA A 25 0.00 3.99 -2.35
N THR A 26 1.13 4.44 -1.82
CA THR A 26 2.09 3.60 -1.10
C THR A 26 2.18 4.09 0.34
N THR A 27 2.08 3.17 1.29
CA THR A 27 2.34 3.46 2.69
C THR A 27 3.28 2.45 3.31
N LYS A 28 4.06 2.91 4.29
CA LYS A 28 4.96 2.06 5.08
C LYS A 28 4.54 2.11 6.54
N ILE A 29 4.08 0.99 7.07
CA ILE A 29 3.64 0.83 8.46
C ILE A 29 4.61 -0.05 9.24
N ASN A 30 4.70 0.15 10.56
CA ASN A 30 5.46 -0.73 11.44
C ASN A 30 4.53 -1.79 12.03
N ARG A 31 4.83 -3.08 11.87
CA ARG A 31 3.97 -4.16 12.38
C ARG A 31 3.86 -4.19 13.91
N LYS A 32 4.84 -3.63 14.63
CA LYS A 32 4.81 -3.57 16.09
C LYS A 32 3.69 -2.66 16.59
N ASP A 33 3.34 -1.62 15.83
CA ASP A 33 2.22 -0.71 16.14
C ASP A 33 0.88 -1.44 16.11
N PHE A 34 0.79 -2.59 15.44
CA PHE A 34 -0.41 -3.41 15.28
C PHE A 34 -0.41 -4.67 16.18
N GLY A 35 0.48 -4.74 17.17
CA GLY A 35 0.54 -5.88 18.10
C GLY A 35 1.10 -7.16 17.51
N LEU A 36 1.64 -7.13 16.28
CA LEU A 36 2.36 -8.23 15.65
C LEU A 36 3.80 -8.29 16.17
N THR A 37 3.93 -8.65 17.45
CA THR A 37 5.21 -8.77 18.17
C THR A 37 5.81 -10.17 18.11
N TRP A 38 5.16 -11.14 17.44
CA TRP A 38 5.68 -12.50 17.32
C TRP A 38 6.98 -12.51 16.49
N ASN A 39 8.10 -12.41 17.21
CA ASN A 39 9.43 -12.61 16.70
C ASN A 39 9.96 -13.85 17.41
N SER A 40 10.03 -14.97 16.68
CA SER A 40 10.90 -16.05 17.13
C SER A 40 12.33 -15.51 17.03
N THR A 41 12.99 -15.31 18.17
CA THR A 41 14.40 -14.93 18.20
C THR A 41 15.20 -16.07 17.57
N LEU A 42 15.84 -15.81 16.44
CA LEU A 42 16.81 -16.76 15.88
C LEU A 42 17.96 -16.91 16.89
N GLU A 43 18.42 -18.15 17.09
CA GLU A 43 19.50 -18.52 18.03
C GLU A 43 20.82 -17.75 17.78
N THR A 44 20.95 -17.07 16.63
CA THR A 44 22.11 -16.29 16.19
C THR A 44 22.01 -14.78 16.42
N GLY A 45 21.01 -14.28 17.17
CA GLY A 45 20.91 -12.86 17.52
C GLY A 45 20.38 -11.95 16.41
N GLY A 46 19.69 -12.53 15.41
CA GLY A 46 19.06 -11.81 14.30
C GLY A 46 17.55 -11.68 14.42
N ILE A 47 17.00 -10.64 13.78
CA ILE A 47 15.55 -10.45 13.62
C ILE A 47 15.09 -11.28 12.40
N LEU A 48 14.17 -12.23 12.60
CA LEU A 48 13.67 -13.13 11.52
C LEU A 48 12.74 -12.40 10.53
N VAL A 49 12.03 -11.37 11.01
CA VAL A 49 11.04 -10.62 10.26
C VAL A 49 11.29 -9.13 10.44
N GLY A 50 11.47 -8.40 9.33
CA GLY A 50 11.60 -6.94 9.36
C GLY A 50 10.37 -6.27 10.00
N ASP A 51 10.57 -5.16 10.68
CA ASP A 51 9.47 -4.43 11.36
C ASP A 51 8.60 -3.65 10.38
N ASP A 52 9.11 -3.42 9.18
CA ASP A 52 8.54 -2.57 8.16
C ASP A 52 7.65 -3.36 7.19
N VAL A 53 6.41 -2.90 7.02
CA VAL A 53 5.45 -3.43 6.05
C VAL A 53 5.13 -2.35 5.05
N THR A 54 5.45 -2.60 3.79
CA THR A 54 5.07 -1.74 2.67
C THR A 54 3.72 -2.21 2.13
N ILE A 55 2.77 -1.28 2.04
CA ILE A 55 1.44 -1.49 1.48
C ILE A 55 1.35 -0.62 0.24
N THR A 56 1.02 -1.26 -0.89
CA THR A 56 0.78 -0.56 -2.16
C THR A 56 -0.67 -0.76 -2.55
N LEU A 57 -1.36 0.34 -2.85
CA LEU A 57 -2.73 0.37 -3.34
C LEU A 57 -2.71 0.91 -4.76
N ASP A 58 -3.18 0.12 -5.71
CA ASP A 58 -3.45 0.55 -7.07
C ASP A 58 -4.95 0.41 -7.31
N VAL A 59 -5.65 1.54 -7.42
CA VAL A 59 -7.12 1.58 -7.50
C VAL A 59 -7.58 2.29 -8.76
N GLN A 60 -8.64 1.75 -9.37
CA GLN A 60 -9.32 2.35 -10.51
C GLN A 60 -10.79 2.56 -10.17
N PHE A 61 -11.29 3.76 -10.43
CA PHE A 61 -12.69 4.15 -10.25
C PHE A 61 -13.34 4.34 -11.61
N VAL A 62 -14.62 3.98 -11.71
CA VAL A 62 -15.48 4.24 -12.87
C VAL A 62 -16.62 5.14 -12.39
N LYS A 63 -16.91 6.21 -13.13
CA LYS A 63 -18.04 7.08 -12.83
C LYS A 63 -19.35 6.29 -13.00
N ALA A 64 -20.16 6.24 -11.93
CA ALA A 64 -21.51 5.68 -11.93
C ALA A 64 -22.52 6.61 -12.63
#